data_AF-A0A2N5J8C4-F1
#
_entry.id   AF-A0A2N5J8C4-F1
#
_cell.length_a   1.000
_cell.length_b   1.000
_cell.length_c   1.000
_cell.angle_alpha   90.00
_cell.angle_beta   90.00
_cell.angle_gamma   90.00
#
_symmetry.space_group_name_H-M   'P 1'
#
loop_
_entity.id
_entity.type
_entity.pdbx_description
1 polymer ?
#
loop_
_entity_poly.entity_id
_entity_poly.type
_entity_poly.pdbx_seq_one_letter_code
_entity_poly.pdbx_strand_id
1 'polypeptide(L)'
;MVGGRYEWEVEAVDAMDAVNELRYIGHNVAAASHLLSNVSDSMLLEIFGTLDAAGDSYYRNIVGVEMLRRGMEPGGDVLSFNEGIDGDENNRP
;
A
#
# COMPACT_ATOMS: atom_id res chain seq x y z
N MET A 1 -2.59 6.51 -46.59
CA MET A 1 -1.48 6.49 -45.62
C MET A 1 -2.10 6.34 -44.24
N VAL A 2 -1.98 5.16 -43.62
CA VAL A 2 -2.57 4.87 -42.30
C VAL A 2 -1.48 5.12 -41.26
N GLY A 3 -1.59 6.23 -40.54
CA GLY A 3 -0.71 6.54 -39.42
C GLY A 3 -1.20 5.80 -38.17
N GLY A 4 -0.64 4.62 -37.93
CA GLY A 4 -0.81 3.91 -36.66
C GLY A 4 -0.06 4.67 -35.58
N ARG A 5 -0.79 5.39 -34.72
CA ARG A 5 -0.26 5.80 -33.42
C ARG A 5 -0.15 4.54 -32.59
N TYR A 6 1.08 4.11 -32.35
CA TYR A 6 1.38 3.21 -31.24
C TYR A 6 1.27 4.05 -29.97
N GLU A 7 0.03 4.21 -29.48
CA GLU A 7 -0.21 4.58 -28.09
C GLU A 7 0.22 3.37 -27.27
N TRP A 8 1.40 3.46 -26.65
CA TRP A 8 1.79 2.50 -25.63
C TRP A 8 0.87 2.80 -24.44
N GLU A 9 -0.19 2.01 -24.29
CA GLU A 9 -0.83 1.88 -22.98
C GLU A 9 0.30 1.45 -22.04
N VAL A 10 0.73 2.37 -21.18
CA VAL A 10 1.53 2.00 -20.02
C VAL A 10 0.58 1.12 -19.24
N GLU A 11 0.73 -0.21 -19.36
CA GLU A 11 0.01 -1.15 -18.50
C GLU A 11 0.32 -0.69 -17.07
N ALA A 12 -0.68 -0.08 -16.44
CA ALA A 12 -0.57 0.32 -15.05
C ALA A 12 -0.29 -0.98 -14.31
N VAL A 13 0.90 -1.09 -13.70
CA VAL A 13 1.23 -2.23 -12.84
C VAL A 13 0.10 -2.34 -11.84
N ASP A 14 -0.67 -3.42 -11.93
CA ASP A 14 -1.76 -3.65 -11.00
C ASP A 14 -1.19 -4.20 -9.67
N ALA A 15 -2.00 -4.17 -8.62
CA ALA A 15 -1.54 -4.64 -7.31
C ALA A 15 -1.16 -6.13 -7.31
N MET A 16 -1.74 -6.93 -8.21
CA MET A 16 -1.47 -8.37 -8.29
C MET A 16 -0.09 -8.63 -8.92
N ASP A 17 0.28 -7.86 -9.93
CA ASP A 17 1.62 -7.89 -10.53
C ASP A 17 2.69 -7.49 -9.52
N ALA A 18 2.44 -6.44 -8.72
CA ALA A 18 3.34 -6.05 -7.64
C ALA A 18 3.47 -7.12 -6.55
N VAL A 19 2.37 -7.80 -6.19
CA VAL A 19 2.39 -8.92 -5.23
C VAL A 19 3.15 -10.12 -5.79
N ASN A 20 2.96 -10.44 -7.07
CA ASN A 20 3.68 -11.52 -7.74
C ASN A 20 5.19 -11.22 -7.80
N GLU A 21 5.56 -9.99 -8.10
CA GLU A 21 6.97 -9.56 -8.10
C GLU A 21 7.57 -9.62 -6.69
N LEU A 22 6.85 -9.21 -5.64
CA LEU A 22 7.29 -9.39 -4.25
C LEU A 22 7.57 -10.85 -3.92
N ARG A 23 6.68 -11.76 -4.34
CA ARG A 23 6.85 -13.21 -4.13
C ARG A 23 8.03 -13.77 -4.92
N TYR A 24 8.27 -13.26 -6.13
CA TYR A 24 9.42 -13.64 -6.95
C TYR A 24 10.75 -13.16 -6.34
N ILE A 25 10.79 -11.91 -5.86
CA ILE A 25 11.93 -11.33 -5.12
C ILE A 25 12.24 -12.15 -3.86
N GLY A 26 11.22 -12.70 -3.20
CA GLY A 26 11.37 -13.49 -2.00
C GLY A 26 11.75 -12.64 -0.77
N HIS A 27 12.59 -13.19 0.11
CA HIS A 27 13.00 -12.52 1.35
C HIS A 27 14.12 -11.47 1.17
N ASN A 28 14.31 -10.93 -0.05
CA ASN A 28 15.26 -9.85 -0.28
C ASN A 28 14.61 -8.48 0.03
N VAL A 29 14.76 -8.05 1.28
CA VAL A 29 14.19 -6.79 1.80
C VAL A 29 14.59 -5.58 0.95
N ALA A 30 15.85 -5.49 0.51
CA ALA A 30 16.31 -4.32 -0.24
C ALA A 30 15.62 -4.19 -1.60
N ALA A 31 15.43 -5.31 -2.30
CA ALA A 31 14.72 -5.34 -3.58
C ALA A 31 13.21 -5.07 -3.39
N ALA A 32 12.59 -5.65 -2.36
CA ALA A 32 11.19 -5.39 -2.03
C ALA A 32 10.96 -3.91 -1.67
N SER A 33 11.82 -3.31 -0.84
CA SER A 33 11.75 -1.89 -0.52
C SER A 33 11.97 -0.99 -1.75
N HIS A 34 12.86 -1.36 -2.66
CA HIS A 34 13.06 -0.61 -3.89
C HIS A 34 11.80 -0.66 -4.78
N LEU A 35 11.22 -1.84 -4.99
CA LEU A 35 9.95 -1.98 -5.72
C LEU A 35 8.86 -1.09 -5.09
N LEU A 36 8.68 -1.19 -3.77
CA LEU A 36 7.64 -0.45 -3.05
C LEU A 36 7.88 1.06 -3.03
N SER A 37 9.15 1.51 -3.06
CA SER A 37 9.48 2.93 -3.12
C SER A 37 9.04 3.62 -4.42
N ASN A 38 8.82 2.84 -5.49
CA ASN A 38 8.45 3.35 -6.81
C ASN A 38 6.94 3.29 -7.11
N VAL A 39 6.14 2.68 -6.24
CA VAL A 39 4.67 2.65 -6.40
C VAL A 39 4.00 3.84 -5.73
N SER A 40 2.83 4.23 -6.21
CA SER A 40 2.02 5.30 -5.59
C SER A 40 1.43 4.87 -4.24
N ASP A 41 1.01 5.84 -3.45
CA ASP A 41 0.37 5.61 -2.15
C ASP A 41 -0.95 4.82 -2.26
N SER A 42 -1.74 5.10 -3.30
CA SER A 42 -2.94 4.32 -3.60
C SER A 42 -2.62 2.86 -3.95
N MET A 43 -1.53 2.63 -4.69
CA MET A 43 -1.08 1.30 -5.05
C MET A 43 -0.54 0.55 -3.84
N LEU A 44 0.15 1.22 -2.91
CA LEU A 44 0.58 0.62 -1.64
C LEU A 44 -0.60 0.12 -0.80
N LEU A 45 -1.68 0.91 -0.71
CA LEU A 45 -2.90 0.51 -0.02
C LEU A 45 -3.54 -0.72 -0.68
N GLU A 46 -3.58 -0.76 -2.00
CA GLU A 46 -4.12 -1.89 -2.77
C GLU A 46 -3.27 -3.15 -2.59
N ILE A 47 -1.95 -3.05 -2.71
CA ILE A 47 -1.01 -4.15 -2.44
C ILE A 47 -1.20 -4.67 -1.00
N PHE A 48 -1.27 -3.78 -0.01
CA PHE A 48 -1.48 -4.17 1.38
C PHE A 48 -2.83 -4.89 1.60
N GLY A 49 -3.88 -4.48 0.87
CA GLY A 49 -5.19 -5.14 0.89
C GLY A 49 -5.19 -6.51 0.21
N THR A 50 -4.42 -6.67 -0.88
CA THR A 50 -4.35 -7.92 -1.66
C THR A 50 -3.54 -9.02 -0.95
N LEU A 51 -2.53 -8.66 -0.16
CA LEU A 51 -1.70 -9.63 0.56
C LEU A 51 -2.47 -10.36 1.67
N ASP A 52 -2.38 -11.68 1.72
CA ASP A 52 -3.04 -12.47 2.77
C ASP A 52 -2.37 -12.26 4.14
N ALA A 53 -3.16 -12.03 5.18
CA ALA A 53 -2.66 -11.74 6.52
C ALA A 53 -1.87 -12.89 7.13
N ALA A 54 -2.24 -14.13 6.83
CA ALA A 54 -1.60 -15.32 7.38
C ALA A 54 -0.41 -15.79 6.51
N GLY A 55 -0.62 -15.90 5.20
CA GLY A 55 0.33 -16.44 4.24
C GLY A 55 1.41 -15.47 3.76
N ASP A 56 1.09 -14.17 3.70
CA ASP A 56 1.99 -13.13 3.19
C ASP A 56 2.41 -12.13 4.29
N SER A 57 2.34 -12.54 5.57
CA SER A 57 2.66 -11.70 6.73
C SER A 57 4.00 -10.98 6.64
N TYR A 58 5.02 -11.64 6.08
CA TYR A 58 6.32 -11.03 5.81
C TYR A 58 6.22 -9.82 4.87
N TYR A 59 5.56 -9.98 3.71
CA TYR A 59 5.41 -8.90 2.74
C TYR A 59 4.48 -7.80 3.26
N ARG A 60 3.42 -8.16 3.98
CA ARG A 60 2.54 -7.18 4.64
C ARG A 60 3.30 -6.29 5.61
N ASN A 61 4.25 -6.85 6.37
CA ASN A 61 5.08 -6.05 7.26
C ASN A 61 5.98 -5.07 6.50
N ILE A 62 6.58 -5.48 5.39
CA ILE A 62 7.41 -4.60 4.56
C ILE A 62 6.56 -3.47 3.95
N VAL A 63 5.42 -3.80 3.36
CA VAL A 63 4.48 -2.82 2.79
C VAL A 63 3.99 -1.87 3.89
N GLY A 64 3.62 -2.39 5.05
CA GLY A 64 3.20 -1.59 6.19
C GLY A 64 4.28 -0.63 6.70
N VAL A 65 5.55 -1.04 6.72
CA VAL A 65 6.67 -0.15 7.08
C VAL A 65 6.83 0.98 6.06
N GLU A 66 6.74 0.69 4.76
CA GLU A 66 6.81 1.72 3.72
C GLU A 66 5.61 2.67 3.82
N MET A 67 4.42 2.16 4.13
CA MET A 67 3.24 2.98 4.39
C MET A 67 3.43 3.93 5.58
N LEU A 68 3.92 3.42 6.71
CA LEU A 68 4.21 4.24 7.90
C LEU A 68 5.27 5.30 7.62
N ARG A 69 6.30 4.96 6.84
CA ARG A 69 7.33 5.93 6.40
C ARG A 69 6.73 7.09 5.60
N ARG A 70 5.63 6.86 4.88
CA ARG A 70 4.90 7.87 4.10
C ARG A 70 3.76 8.53 4.88
N GLY A 71 3.58 8.21 6.17
CA GLY A 71 2.50 8.74 7.00
C GLY A 71 1.14 8.10 6.72
N MET A 72 1.10 6.90 6.16
CA MET A 72 -0.11 6.12 5.92
C MET A 72 -0.28 5.03 6.98
N GLU A 73 -1.51 4.83 7.46
CA GLU A 73 -1.83 3.76 8.39
C GLU A 73 -2.09 2.41 7.66
N PRO A 74 -1.33 1.34 7.98
CA PRO A 74 -1.58 0.01 7.43
C PRO A 74 -2.84 -0.58 8.08
N GLY A 75 -3.95 -0.63 7.35
CA GLY A 75 -5.21 -1.16 7.87
C GLY A 75 -6.42 -0.25 7.68
N GLY A 76 -6.25 0.92 7.05
CA GLY A 76 -7.36 1.75 6.61
C GLY A 76 -8.19 2.27 7.77
N ASP A 77 -7.64 3.24 8.52
CA ASP A 77 -8.46 4.27 9.13
C ASP A 77 -7.66 5.56 9.36
N VAL A 78 -7.49 6.37 8.31
CA VAL A 78 -6.96 7.74 8.46
C VAL A 78 -8.07 8.74 8.85
N LEU A 79 -9.22 8.27 9.36
CA LEU A 79 -10.40 9.12 9.66
C LEU A 79 -11.05 8.88 11.04
N SER A 80 -10.34 8.41 12.07
CA SER A 80 -10.92 8.38 13.44
C SER A 80 -10.10 9.02 14.57
N PHE A 81 -8.90 9.56 14.30
CA PHE A 81 -8.16 10.29 15.35
C PHE A 81 -8.63 11.74 15.60
N ASN A 82 -9.59 12.26 14.82
CA ASN A 82 -10.07 13.64 14.94
C ASN A 82 -11.60 13.83 15.03
N GLU A 83 -12.40 12.76 15.16
CA GLU A 83 -13.83 12.86 15.53
C GLU A 83 -14.03 12.18 16.89
N GLY A 84 -13.94 12.94 17.98
CA GLY A 84 -14.25 12.40 19.31
C GLY A 84 -13.64 13.09 20.53
N ILE A 85 -12.84 14.15 20.37
CA ILE A 85 -12.49 15.04 21.49
C ILE A 85 -13.30 16.34 21.39
N ASP A 86 -14.60 16.20 21.11
CA ASP A 86 -15.56 17.23 21.47
C ASP A 86 -16.01 16.93 22.91
N GLY A 87 -15.75 17.88 23.79
CA GLY A 87 -15.79 17.74 25.25
C GLY A 87 -17.09 17.12 25.76
N ASP A 88 -16.96 15.96 26.41
CA ASP A 88 -17.91 15.57 27.45
C ASP A 88 -17.66 16.45 28.68
N GLU A 89 -18.32 17.60 28.70
CA GLU A 89 -18.33 18.54 29.83
C GLU A 89 -19.14 18.01 31.03
N ASN A 90 -19.78 16.85 30.92
CA ASN A 90 -20.84 16.42 31.86
C ASN A 90 -20.54 15.14 32.63
N ASN A 91 -19.30 14.64 32.65
CA ASN A 91 -18.94 13.50 33.48
C ASN A 91 -17.77 13.81 34.43
N ARG A 92 -18.08 14.56 35.49
CA ARG A 92 -17.28 14.61 36.73
C ARG A 92 -18.10 13.94 37.86
N PRO A 93 -17.43 13.26 38.80
CA PRO A 93 -17.97 12.18 39.64
C PRO A 93 -19.17 12.56 40.52
#